data_AF-A0AAU8KH05-F1
#
_entry.id   AF-A0AAU8KH05-F1
#
_cell.length_a   1.000
_cell.length_b   1.000
_cell.length_c   1.000
_cell.angle_alpha   90.00
_cell.angle_beta   90.00
_cell.angle_gamma   90.00
#
_symmetry.space_group_name_H-M   'P 1'
#
loop_
_entity.id
_entity.type
_entity.pdbx_description
1 polymer ?
#
loop_
_entity_poly.entity_id
_entity_poly.type
_entity_poly.pdbx_seq_one_letter_code
_entity_poly.pdbx_strand_id
1 'polypeptide(L)'
;MADDCIAVGLMVARLSLRRRLTRLFAHRGWNAVACEGAGGLLSSDDRSRIPSGISSDVLVVDIDRLDEIRDAAPVVALTYGSEIAHLGAVKADVRAVVDRDDLDEAFLEAVQEVAAGHGWISPTLVRPLLRGQPSAPAGAVRPAVPPAQPHRPGRPHDPALTAREYEVVSLVSKGMNNSEIAGALYIAESTVKFHMSNILQKTGFRNRGQLVARMPVAG
;
A
#
# COMPACT_ATOMS: atom_id res chain seq x y z
N MET A 1 -3.75 6.94 28.83
CA MET A 1 -2.63 6.14 28.32
C MET A 1 -1.75 7.12 27.56
N ALA A 2 -0.46 7.21 27.89
CA ALA A 2 0.42 8.20 27.28
C ALA A 2 0.51 7.93 25.78
N ASP A 3 0.19 8.93 24.95
CA ASP A 3 0.53 8.88 23.53
C ASP A 3 2.05 9.03 23.44
N ASP A 4 2.76 7.90 23.39
CA ASP A 4 4.20 7.92 23.15
C ASP A 4 4.46 8.51 21.76
N CYS A 5 5.33 9.51 21.71
CA CYS A 5 5.75 10.16 20.47
C CYS A 5 6.69 9.20 19.73
N ILE A 6 6.18 8.54 18.69
CA ILE A 6 6.95 7.60 17.86
C ILE A 6 7.72 8.38 16.78
N ALA A 7 9.02 8.08 16.64
CA ALA A 7 9.83 8.52 15.51
C ALA A 7 9.73 7.51 14.36
N VAL A 8 9.18 7.94 13.22
CA VAL A 8 8.93 7.08 12.06
C VAL A 8 9.83 7.48 10.89
N GLY A 9 10.71 6.58 10.46
CA GLY A 9 11.50 6.74 9.24
C GLY A 9 10.71 6.32 8.00
N LEU A 10 10.71 7.15 6.96
CA LEU A 10 9.96 6.93 5.72
C LEU A 10 10.89 6.66 4.54
N MET A 11 10.96 5.42 4.07
CA MET A 11 11.64 5.01 2.82
C MET A 11 10.63 4.65 1.74
N VAL A 12 9.85 5.65 1.33
CA VAL A 12 8.77 5.51 0.34
C VAL A 12 9.06 6.36 -0.88
N ALA A 13 9.11 5.73 -2.06
CA ALA A 13 9.51 6.37 -3.32
C ALA A 13 8.49 7.41 -3.81
N ARG A 14 7.20 7.17 -3.61
CA ARG A 14 6.13 8.08 -4.09
C ARG A 14 5.97 9.27 -3.15
N LEU A 15 6.24 10.48 -3.67
CA LEU A 15 6.11 11.72 -2.92
C LEU A 15 4.69 11.97 -2.38
N SER A 16 3.65 11.60 -3.13
CA SER A 16 2.24 11.72 -2.71
C SER A 16 1.94 10.87 -1.48
N LEU A 17 2.38 9.62 -1.49
CA LEU A 17 2.23 8.70 -0.37
C LEU A 17 3.04 9.17 0.84
N ARG A 18 4.29 9.59 0.63
CA ARG A 18 5.12 10.18 1.69
C ARG A 18 4.41 11.36 2.37
N ARG A 19 3.87 12.31 1.60
CA ARG A 19 3.09 13.45 2.13
C ARG A 19 1.82 13.02 2.86
N ARG A 20 1.15 11.95 2.42
CA ARG A 20 -0.03 11.40 3.11
C ARG A 20 0.36 10.80 4.46
N LEU A 21 1.38 9.95 4.49
CA LEU A 21 1.88 9.31 5.72
C LEU A 21 2.40 10.34 6.73
N THR A 22 3.19 11.33 6.28
CA THR A 22 3.65 12.43 7.15
C THR A 22 2.47 13.18 7.79
N ARG A 23 1.39 13.43 7.04
CA ARG A 23 0.17 14.06 7.62
C ARG A 23 -0.53 13.15 8.62
N LEU A 24 -0.70 11.86 8.30
CA LEU A 24 -1.32 10.89 9.20
C LEU A 24 -0.56 10.80 10.54
N PHE A 25 0.77 10.70 10.49
CA PHE A 25 1.60 10.65 11.69
C PHE A 25 1.57 11.95 12.49
N ALA A 26 1.58 13.11 11.82
CA ALA A 26 1.47 14.40 12.51
C ALA A 26 0.14 14.55 13.27
N HIS A 27 -0.98 14.03 12.75
CA HIS A 27 -2.26 14.02 13.45
C HIS A 27 -2.23 13.21 14.76
N ARG A 28 -1.34 12.21 14.84
CA ARG A 28 -1.13 11.38 16.03
C ARG A 28 -0.03 11.91 16.96
N GLY A 29 0.62 13.03 16.61
CA GLY A 29 1.72 13.61 17.38
C GLY A 29 3.06 12.89 17.16
N TRP A 30 3.21 12.11 16.08
CA TRP A 30 4.43 11.38 15.76
C TRP A 30 5.33 12.16 14.80
N ASN A 31 6.63 11.89 14.88
CA ASN A 31 7.64 12.57 14.08
C ASN A 31 8.05 11.70 12.88
N ALA A 32 7.65 12.12 11.69
CA ALA A 32 8.00 11.43 10.45
C ALA A 32 9.24 12.04 9.78
N VAL A 33 10.27 11.23 9.54
CA VAL A 33 11.52 11.65 8.89
C VAL A 33 11.66 10.93 7.56
N ALA A 34 11.88 11.67 6.48
CA ALA A 34 12.19 11.04 5.19
C ALA A 34 13.62 10.48 5.22
N CYS A 35 13.78 9.20 4.90
CA CYS A 35 15.06 8.53 4.80
C CYS A 35 15.36 8.27 3.31
N GLU A 36 16.46 8.84 2.81
CA GLU A 36 16.96 8.47 1.48
C GLU A 36 17.83 7.21 1.63
N GLY A 37 17.45 6.15 0.93
CA GLY A 37 18.23 4.92 0.88
C GLY A 37 19.61 5.17 0.26
N ALA A 38 20.58 4.37 0.71
CA ALA A 38 21.99 4.46 0.31
C ALA A 38 22.16 4.19 -1.20
N GLY A 39 21.92 5.23 -2.00
CA GLY A 39 22.07 5.26 -3.45
C GLY A 39 23.02 6.38 -3.87
N GLY A 40 24.19 6.45 -3.25
CA GLY A 40 25.31 7.28 -3.68
C GLY A 40 26.60 6.55 -3.38
N LEU A 41 27.47 6.40 -4.38
CA LEU A 41 28.84 5.92 -4.17
C LEU A 41 29.47 6.72 -3.02
N LEU A 42 29.59 6.10 -1.85
CA LEU A 42 30.40 6.62 -0.76
C LEU A 42 31.32 5.50 -0.29
N SER A 43 32.59 5.89 -0.31
CA SER A 43 33.75 5.20 0.23
C SER A 43 33.43 4.45 1.53
N SER A 44 34.14 3.36 1.73
CA SER A 44 34.06 2.37 2.81
C SER A 44 34.24 2.88 4.26
N ASP A 45 33.99 4.17 4.55
CA ASP A 45 34.23 4.77 5.86
C ASP A 45 33.07 5.59 6.46
N ASP A 46 31.92 5.77 5.80
CA ASP A 46 30.82 6.57 6.39
C ASP A 46 29.76 5.68 7.06
N ARG A 47 30.17 5.01 8.14
CA ARG A 47 29.22 4.49 9.13
C ARG A 47 28.64 5.68 9.88
N SER A 48 27.32 5.73 9.99
CA SER A 48 26.55 6.67 10.82
C SER A 48 26.59 8.13 10.37
N ARG A 49 25.62 8.51 9.52
CA ARG A 49 25.06 9.86 9.54
C ARG A 49 23.62 9.84 9.03
N ILE A 50 22.75 9.26 9.85
CA ILE A 50 21.45 9.89 10.10
C ILE A 50 21.80 11.28 10.67
N PRO A 51 21.22 12.39 10.20
CA PRO A 51 21.44 13.68 10.84
C PRO A 51 21.20 13.54 12.34
N SER A 52 22.20 13.91 13.13
CA SER A 52 22.24 13.76 14.58
C SER A 52 20.91 14.23 15.19
N GLY A 53 20.10 13.30 15.71
CA GLY A 53 18.93 13.62 16.52
C GLY A 53 17.73 12.68 16.44
N ILE A 54 17.56 11.85 15.40
CA ILE A 54 16.34 11.02 15.30
C ILE A 54 16.70 9.57 14.97
N SER A 55 16.87 8.76 16.03
CA SER A 55 16.72 7.30 15.94
C SER A 55 15.26 7.03 15.56
N SER A 56 15.01 6.30 14.47
CA SER A 56 13.64 5.91 14.14
C SER A 56 13.26 4.72 15.00
N ASP A 57 12.13 4.80 15.70
CA ASP A 57 11.57 3.67 16.44
C ASP A 57 10.99 2.62 15.49
N VAL A 58 10.49 3.07 14.33
CA VAL A 58 9.93 2.22 13.27
C VAL A 58 10.30 2.77 11.90
N LEU A 59 10.61 1.88 10.95
CA LEU A 59 10.78 2.22 9.54
C LEU A 59 9.56 1.78 8.73
N VAL A 60 8.96 2.70 7.97
CA VAL A 60 7.92 2.40 6.98
C VAL A 60 8.55 2.44 5.60
N VAL A 61 8.57 1.29 4.92
CA VAL A 61 9.40 1.07 3.74
C VAL A 61 8.59 0.41 2.62
N ASP A 62 8.81 0.86 1.39
CA ASP A 62 8.31 0.14 0.21
C ASP A 62 8.95 -1.26 0.14
N ILE A 63 8.16 -2.32 -0.05
CA ILE A 63 8.65 -3.71 -0.03
C ILE A 63 9.83 -3.97 -0.99
N ASP A 64 9.91 -3.25 -2.10
CA ASP A 64 11.00 -3.37 -3.09
C ASP A 64 12.33 -2.77 -2.63
N ARG A 65 12.35 -2.05 -1.51
CA ARG A 65 13.52 -1.35 -0.97
C ARG A 65 14.05 -1.97 0.32
N LEU A 66 13.48 -3.11 0.75
CA LEU A 66 13.86 -3.72 2.01
C LEU A 66 15.34 -4.15 2.06
N ASP A 67 15.94 -4.47 0.91
CA ASP A 67 17.36 -4.82 0.82
C ASP A 67 18.30 -3.61 1.02
N GLU A 68 17.78 -2.39 0.94
CA GLU A 68 18.52 -1.16 1.22
C GLU A 68 18.64 -0.87 2.73
N ILE A 69 17.84 -1.56 3.56
CA ILE A 69 17.80 -1.33 5.00
C ILE A 69 19.02 -1.96 5.65
N ARG A 70 19.83 -1.10 6.30
CA ARG A 70 20.97 -1.52 7.13
C ARG A 70 20.76 -1.25 8.62
N ASP A 71 19.65 -0.62 8.97
CA ASP A 71 19.24 -0.33 10.34
C ASP A 71 18.69 -1.60 11.01
N ALA A 72 18.81 -1.68 12.34
CA ALA A 72 18.19 -2.71 13.16
C ALA A 72 16.77 -2.33 13.60
N ALA A 73 16.31 -1.10 13.29
CA ALA A 73 14.95 -0.67 13.57
C ALA A 73 13.89 -1.59 12.92
N PRO A 74 12.78 -1.87 13.61
CA PRO A 74 11.73 -2.73 13.09
C PRO A 74 11.03 -2.09 11.89
N VAL A 75 10.66 -2.93 10.92
CA VAL A 75 10.17 -2.50 9.61
C VAL A 75 8.71 -2.84 9.39
N VAL A 76 7.96 -1.85 8.92
CA VAL A 76 6.62 -1.96 8.34
C VAL A 76 6.75 -1.90 6.81
N ALA A 77 6.57 -3.03 6.16
CA ALA A 77 6.67 -3.16 4.70
C ALA A 77 5.33 -2.81 4.02
N LEU A 78 5.36 -1.85 3.10
CA LEU A 78 4.21 -1.46 2.28
C LEU A 78 4.21 -2.22 0.96
N THR A 79 3.14 -2.96 0.69
CA THR A 79 3.02 -3.84 -0.49
C THR A 79 1.69 -3.68 -1.21
N TYR A 80 1.63 -4.11 -2.48
CA TYR A 80 0.39 -4.37 -3.20
C TYR A 80 -0.02 -5.86 -3.20
N GLY A 81 0.67 -6.70 -2.42
CA GLY A 81 0.31 -8.10 -2.20
C GLY A 81 0.97 -9.13 -3.11
N SER A 82 1.60 -8.72 -4.22
CA SER A 82 2.31 -9.62 -5.14
C SER A 82 3.77 -9.90 -4.74
N GLU A 83 4.35 -9.03 -3.91
CA GLU A 83 5.77 -8.98 -3.58
C GLU A 83 6.11 -9.78 -2.30
N ILE A 84 5.09 -10.22 -1.56
CA ILE A 84 5.20 -10.77 -0.21
C ILE A 84 5.97 -12.10 -0.16
N ALA A 85 5.97 -12.87 -1.26
CA ALA A 85 6.67 -14.16 -1.33
C ALA A 85 8.19 -14.06 -1.08
N HIS A 86 8.77 -12.86 -1.24
CA HIS A 86 10.22 -12.64 -1.11
C HIS A 86 10.66 -12.22 0.29
N LEU A 87 9.73 -11.94 1.21
CA LEU A 87 10.06 -11.42 2.55
C LEU A 87 11.00 -12.33 3.36
N GLY A 88 10.91 -13.65 3.18
CA GLY A 88 11.75 -14.60 3.90
C GLY A 88 13.25 -14.56 3.53
N ALA A 89 13.62 -13.88 2.44
CA ALA A 89 15.02 -13.73 2.01
C ALA A 89 15.65 -12.40 2.45
N VAL A 90 14.84 -11.48 2.99
CA VAL A 90 15.25 -10.12 3.35
C VAL A 90 15.93 -10.12 4.72
N LYS A 91 17.00 -9.35 4.87
CA LYS A 91 17.76 -9.24 6.14
C LYS A 91 17.16 -8.25 7.14
N ALA A 92 16.33 -7.32 6.67
CA ALA A 92 15.65 -6.34 7.49
C ALA A 92 14.65 -7.00 8.46
N ASP A 93 14.46 -6.41 9.64
CA ASP A 93 13.53 -6.89 10.67
C ASP A 93 12.08 -6.51 10.33
N VAL A 94 11.51 -7.14 9.30
CA VAL A 94 10.12 -6.92 8.89
C VAL A 94 9.17 -7.52 9.92
N ARG A 95 8.57 -6.66 10.74
CA ARG A 95 7.57 -7.04 11.75
C ARG A 95 6.14 -6.79 11.31
N ALA A 96 5.94 -5.94 10.31
CA ALA A 96 4.63 -5.75 9.72
C ALA A 96 4.62 -5.74 8.21
N VAL A 97 3.55 -6.28 7.63
CA VAL A 97 3.25 -6.20 6.20
C VAL A 97 1.88 -5.56 6.04
N VAL A 98 1.87 -4.40 5.41
CA VAL A 98 0.68 -3.56 5.27
C VAL A 98 0.35 -3.39 3.79
N ASP A 99 -0.92 -3.60 3.48
CA ASP A 99 -1.46 -3.29 2.17
C ASP A 99 -1.53 -1.77 2.01
N ARG A 100 -1.02 -1.24 0.90
CA ARG A 100 -1.08 0.20 0.62
C ARG A 100 -2.50 0.75 0.52
N ASP A 101 -3.48 -0.13 0.30
CA ASP A 101 -4.90 0.25 0.34
C ASP A 101 -5.44 0.35 1.78
N ASP A 102 -4.78 -0.25 2.77
CA ASP A 102 -5.17 -0.26 4.19
C ASP A 102 -4.31 0.73 5.01
N LEU A 103 -4.19 1.98 4.52
CA LEU A 103 -3.44 3.06 5.19
C LEU A 103 -4.37 4.03 5.92
N ASP A 104 -5.11 3.51 6.88
CA ASP A 104 -6.10 4.20 7.72
C ASP A 104 -5.71 4.16 9.22
N GLU A 105 -6.67 4.26 10.13
CA GLU A 105 -6.42 4.16 11.58
C GLU A 105 -5.84 2.80 11.98
N ALA A 106 -6.23 1.71 11.32
CA ALA A 106 -5.69 0.39 11.60
C ALA A 106 -4.20 0.29 11.23
N PHE A 107 -3.75 1.07 10.25
CA PHE A 107 -2.32 1.21 9.97
C PHE A 107 -1.57 1.97 11.07
N LEU A 108 -2.20 2.96 11.71
CA LEU A 108 -1.57 3.63 12.85
C LEU A 108 -1.43 2.66 14.03
N GLU A 109 -2.45 1.86 14.31
CA GLU A 109 -2.35 0.76 15.29
C GLU A 109 -1.20 -0.19 14.94
N ALA A 110 -1.05 -0.57 13.66
CA ALA A 110 0.05 -1.42 13.21
C ALA A 110 1.43 -0.83 13.53
N VAL A 111 1.62 0.49 13.33
CA VAL A 111 2.88 1.17 13.66
C VAL A 111 3.13 1.17 15.17
N GLN A 112 2.10 1.36 15.99
CA GLN A 112 2.22 1.30 17.46
C GLN A 112 2.57 -0.11 17.93
N GLU A 113 1.90 -1.12 17.40
CA GLU A 113 2.18 -2.53 17.71
C GLU A 113 3.63 -2.88 17.36
N VAL A 114 4.13 -2.44 16.21
CA VAL A 114 5.53 -2.65 15.81
C VAL A 114 6.50 -1.94 16.74
N ALA A 115 6.20 -0.69 17.13
CA ALA A 115 7.00 0.05 18.11
C ALA A 115 7.02 -0.64 19.49
N ALA A 116 5.91 -1.29 19.88
CA ALA A 116 5.79 -2.10 21.09
C ALA A 116 6.48 -3.47 20.99
N GLY A 117 7.01 -3.83 19.82
CA GLY A 117 7.71 -5.09 19.58
C GLY A 117 6.81 -6.23 19.09
N HIS A 118 5.58 -5.93 18.70
CA HIS A 118 4.62 -6.88 18.16
C HIS A 118 4.64 -6.89 16.63
N GLY A 119 4.02 -7.92 16.05
CA GLY A 119 3.91 -8.07 14.60
C GLY A 119 2.51 -7.71 14.12
N TRP A 120 2.41 -7.27 12.86
CA TRP A 120 1.12 -6.91 12.25
C TRP A 120 1.01 -7.34 10.79
N ILE A 121 -0.16 -7.82 10.39
CA ILE A 121 -0.45 -8.14 8.99
C ILE A 121 -1.80 -7.53 8.64
N SER A 122 -1.85 -6.72 7.59
CA SER A 122 -3.12 -6.21 7.07
C SER A 122 -4.09 -7.37 6.81
N PRO A 123 -5.37 -7.28 7.23
CA PRO A 123 -6.34 -8.36 7.04
C PRO A 123 -6.46 -8.84 5.59
N THR A 124 -6.27 -7.95 4.61
CA THR A 124 -6.27 -8.27 3.17
C THR A 124 -5.14 -9.22 2.76
N LEU A 125 -4.02 -9.24 3.51
CA LEU A 125 -2.81 -10.01 3.21
C LEU A 125 -2.72 -11.34 3.97
N VAL A 126 -3.54 -11.55 5.01
CA VAL A 126 -3.54 -12.78 5.82
C VAL A 126 -3.80 -14.03 4.97
N ARG A 127 -4.84 -14.02 4.13
CA ARG A 127 -5.17 -15.17 3.26
C ARG A 127 -4.07 -15.48 2.22
N PRO A 128 -3.56 -14.48 1.46
CA PRO A 128 -2.43 -14.66 0.56
C PRO A 128 -1.19 -15.28 1.24
N LEU A 129 -0.81 -14.72 2.39
CA LEU A 129 0.33 -15.19 3.18
C LEU A 129 0.19 -16.65 3.61
N LEU A 130 -0.96 -17.01 4.20
CA LEU A 130 -1.20 -18.38 4.67
C LEU A 130 -1.23 -19.42 3.54
N ARG A 131 -1.52 -19.01 2.31
CA ARG A 131 -1.56 -19.91 1.15
C ARG A 131 -0.21 -20.05 0.44
N GLY A 132 0.82 -19.30 0.85
CA GLY A 132 2.11 -19.25 0.14
C GLY A 132 1.97 -18.80 -1.32
N GLN A 133 0.89 -18.08 -1.64
CA GLN A 133 0.61 -17.58 -2.98
C GLN A 133 0.63 -16.06 -2.94
N PRO A 134 1.28 -15.37 -3.92
CA PRO A 134 0.99 -13.95 -4.13
C PRO A 134 -0.51 -13.80 -4.29
N SER A 135 -1.09 -12.74 -3.73
CA SER A 135 -2.55 -12.50 -3.75
C SER A 135 -3.13 -12.71 -5.15
N ALA A 136 -3.69 -13.89 -5.39
CA ALA A 136 -4.68 -14.07 -6.44
C ALA A 136 -5.98 -13.47 -5.88
N PRO A 137 -6.70 -12.63 -6.66
CA PRO A 137 -7.84 -11.89 -6.15
C PRO A 137 -8.86 -12.87 -5.58
N ALA A 138 -9.24 -12.64 -4.32
CA ALA A 138 -10.15 -13.50 -3.57
C ALA A 138 -11.52 -13.53 -4.26
N GLY A 139 -11.80 -14.64 -4.94
CA GLY A 139 -13.15 -15.00 -5.33
C GLY A 139 -14.04 -15.25 -4.10
N ALA A 140 -15.24 -14.66 -4.17
CA ALA A 140 -16.45 -15.00 -3.43
C ALA A 140 -16.45 -14.84 -1.90
N VAL A 141 -16.82 -13.63 -1.43
CA VAL A 141 -17.91 -13.47 -0.45
C VAL A 141 -18.68 -12.19 -0.81
N ARG A 142 -19.97 -12.34 -1.13
CA ARG A 142 -20.93 -11.23 -1.29
C ARG A 142 -21.41 -10.78 0.09
N PRO A 143 -21.35 -9.48 0.43
CA PRO A 143 -22.37 -8.86 1.27
C PRO A 143 -23.47 -8.31 0.37
N ALA A 144 -24.70 -8.71 0.63
CA ALA A 144 -25.88 -8.22 -0.07
C ALA A 144 -26.24 -6.80 0.40
N VAL A 145 -26.31 -5.83 -0.52
CA VAL A 145 -26.98 -4.53 -0.39
C VAL A 145 -27.62 -4.18 -1.77
N PRO A 146 -28.84 -3.59 -1.85
CA PRO A 146 -29.83 -3.78 -2.94
C PRO A 146 -29.68 -2.82 -4.16
N PRO A 147 -30.51 -2.92 -5.23
CA PRO A 147 -30.09 -2.74 -6.61
C PRO A 147 -30.15 -1.30 -7.13
N ALA A 148 -29.14 -0.88 -7.87
CA ALA A 148 -29.22 0.22 -8.83
C ALA A 148 -29.20 -0.35 -10.26
N GLN A 149 -30.40 -0.41 -10.83
CA GLN A 149 -30.87 -0.48 -12.22
C GLN A 149 -30.11 -1.25 -13.34
N PRO A 150 -30.85 -1.91 -14.27
CA PRO A 150 -30.30 -2.79 -15.28
C PRO A 150 -29.98 -2.06 -16.59
N HIS A 151 -28.75 -2.19 -17.09
CA HIS A 151 -28.47 -1.96 -18.51
C HIS A 151 -28.15 -3.28 -19.22
N ARG A 152 -28.92 -3.52 -20.29
CA ARG A 152 -29.00 -4.73 -21.13
C ARG A 152 -27.73 -4.97 -21.97
N PRO A 153 -27.55 -6.19 -22.51
CA PRO A 153 -26.27 -6.70 -22.98
C PRO A 153 -26.01 -6.40 -24.46
N GLY A 154 -24.78 -5.96 -24.77
CA GLY A 154 -24.18 -6.06 -26.10
C GLY A 154 -23.11 -7.15 -26.12
N ARG A 155 -23.26 -8.15 -27.00
CA ARG A 155 -22.30 -9.23 -27.32
C ARG A 155 -21.20 -8.73 -28.31
N PRO A 156 -20.22 -9.56 -28.73
CA PRO A 156 -19.17 -10.24 -27.95
C PRO A 156 -17.78 -10.06 -28.61
N HIS A 157 -16.82 -9.39 -27.96
CA HIS A 157 -15.37 -9.61 -28.18
C HIS A 157 -14.60 -8.70 -27.23
N ASP A 158 -13.85 -9.30 -26.31
CA ASP A 158 -13.17 -8.72 -25.13
C ASP A 158 -14.10 -7.88 -24.24
N PRO A 159 -14.24 -8.19 -22.93
CA PRO A 159 -15.12 -7.39 -22.08
C PRO A 159 -14.49 -6.00 -21.87
N ALA A 160 -14.80 -5.08 -22.79
CA ALA A 160 -14.49 -3.67 -22.65
C ALA A 160 -14.93 -3.20 -21.26
N LEU A 161 -14.10 -2.37 -20.64
CA LEU A 161 -14.43 -1.79 -19.34
C LEU A 161 -15.75 -1.03 -19.46
N THR A 162 -16.60 -1.15 -18.44
CA THR A 162 -17.80 -0.33 -18.32
C THR A 162 -17.42 1.13 -18.11
N ALA A 163 -18.34 2.07 -18.37
CA ALA A 163 -18.10 3.49 -18.13
C ALA A 163 -17.58 3.77 -16.71
N ARG A 164 -18.14 3.08 -15.72
CA ARG A 164 -17.73 3.22 -14.32
C ARG A 164 -16.34 2.65 -14.05
N GLU A 165 -16.00 1.53 -14.68
CA GLU A 165 -14.65 0.96 -14.59
C GLU A 165 -13.62 1.87 -15.28
N TYR A 166 -13.97 2.53 -16.39
CA TYR A 166 -13.12 3.54 -17.03
C TYR A 166 -12.87 4.74 -16.12
N GLU A 167 -13.89 5.25 -15.43
CA GLU A 167 -13.73 6.33 -14.44
C GLU A 167 -12.78 5.93 -13.31
N VAL A 168 -12.94 4.70 -12.78
CA VAL A 168 -12.02 4.16 -11.77
C VAL A 168 -10.60 4.05 -12.33
N VAL A 169 -10.40 3.48 -13.53
CA VAL A 169 -9.08 3.42 -14.17
C VAL A 169 -8.46 4.81 -14.33
N SER A 170 -9.23 5.81 -14.74
CA SER A 170 -8.75 7.19 -14.89
C SER A 170 -8.20 7.76 -13.58
N LEU A 171 -8.93 7.59 -12.48
CA LEU A 171 -8.51 8.07 -11.16
C LEU A 171 -7.34 7.25 -10.59
N VAL A 172 -7.34 5.94 -10.86
CA VAL A 172 -6.24 5.04 -10.51
C VAL A 172 -4.95 5.44 -11.20
N SER A 173 -5.01 5.76 -12.50
CA SER A 173 -3.86 6.23 -13.29
C SER A 173 -3.39 7.64 -12.87
N LYS A 174 -4.24 8.44 -12.21
CA LYS A 174 -3.85 9.67 -11.50
C LYS A 174 -3.20 9.42 -10.13
N GLY A 175 -3.08 8.15 -9.71
CA GLY A 175 -2.45 7.75 -8.47
C GLY A 175 -3.34 7.81 -7.22
N MET A 176 -4.66 7.98 -7.38
CA MET A 176 -5.61 8.12 -6.26
C MET A 176 -5.91 6.77 -5.61
N ASN A 177 -5.89 6.67 -4.29
CA ASN A 177 -6.24 5.43 -3.57
C ASN A 177 -7.76 5.15 -3.57
N ASN A 178 -8.18 3.99 -3.07
CA ASN A 178 -9.60 3.59 -3.12
C ASN A 178 -10.53 4.53 -2.33
N SER A 179 -10.07 5.10 -1.21
CA SER A 179 -10.81 6.08 -0.42
C SER A 179 -10.94 7.42 -1.15
N GLU A 180 -9.88 7.89 -1.80
CA GLU A 180 -9.88 9.09 -2.63
C GLU A 180 -10.79 8.93 -3.85
N ILE A 181 -10.76 7.76 -4.49
CA ILE A 181 -11.67 7.41 -5.60
C ILE A 181 -13.11 7.35 -5.11
N ALA A 182 -13.36 6.73 -3.96
CA ALA A 182 -14.67 6.65 -3.34
C ALA A 182 -15.26 8.05 -3.09
N GLY A 183 -14.46 8.97 -2.55
CA GLY A 183 -14.83 10.37 -2.38
C GLY A 183 -15.09 11.10 -3.70
N ALA A 184 -14.21 10.94 -4.70
CA ALA A 184 -14.35 11.57 -6.01
C ALA A 184 -15.59 11.09 -6.78
N LEU A 185 -15.96 9.82 -6.58
CA LEU A 185 -17.02 9.14 -7.30
C LEU A 185 -18.32 9.01 -6.49
N TYR A 186 -18.36 9.53 -5.26
CA TYR A 186 -19.48 9.44 -4.31
C TYR A 186 -20.01 8.02 -4.11
N ILE A 187 -19.11 7.05 -3.91
CA ILE A 187 -19.44 5.64 -3.66
C ILE A 187 -18.69 5.10 -2.45
N ALA A 188 -19.09 3.92 -1.96
CA ALA A 188 -18.35 3.24 -0.91
C ALA A 188 -17.00 2.72 -1.42
N GLU A 189 -15.99 2.69 -0.54
CA GLU A 189 -14.67 2.15 -0.86
C GLU A 189 -14.72 0.67 -1.27
N SER A 190 -15.60 -0.11 -0.64
CA SER A 190 -15.86 -1.51 -1.02
C SER A 190 -16.34 -1.64 -2.47
N THR A 191 -17.11 -0.67 -2.97
CA THR A 191 -17.55 -0.59 -4.37
C THR A 191 -16.38 -0.28 -5.30
N VAL A 192 -15.43 0.56 -4.88
CA VAL A 192 -14.19 0.80 -5.63
C VAL A 192 -13.34 -0.48 -5.71
N LYS A 193 -13.17 -1.19 -4.58
CA LYS A 193 -12.48 -2.49 -4.53
C LYS A 193 -13.12 -3.51 -5.48
N PHE A 194 -14.46 -3.54 -5.53
CA PHE A 194 -15.21 -4.36 -6.48
C PHE A 194 -14.92 -3.99 -7.94
N HIS A 195 -14.99 -2.70 -8.29
CA HIS A 195 -14.67 -2.24 -9.65
C HIS A 195 -13.22 -2.57 -10.03
N MET A 196 -12.26 -2.38 -9.12
CA MET A 196 -10.85 -2.74 -9.33
C MET A 196 -10.66 -4.23 -9.62
N SER A 197 -11.33 -5.10 -8.85
CA SER A 197 -11.27 -6.54 -9.11
C SER A 197 -11.78 -6.89 -10.51
N ASN A 198 -12.91 -6.31 -10.92
CA ASN A 198 -13.47 -6.55 -12.25
C ASN A 198 -12.57 -6.00 -13.36
N ILE A 199 -11.95 -4.82 -13.17
CA ILE A 199 -10.99 -4.23 -14.11
C ILE A 199 -9.81 -5.17 -14.33
N LEU A 200 -9.18 -5.65 -13.26
CA LEU A 200 -8.03 -6.55 -13.34
C LEU A 200 -8.40 -7.87 -14.02
N GLN A 201 -9.59 -8.41 -13.71
CA GLN A 201 -10.10 -9.61 -14.36
C GLN A 201 -10.34 -9.41 -15.86
N LYS A 202 -10.91 -8.27 -16.27
CA LYS A 202 -11.21 -7.96 -17.67
C LYS A 202 -9.96 -7.61 -18.48
N THR A 203 -8.99 -6.93 -17.87
CA THR A 203 -7.74 -6.53 -18.52
C THR A 203 -6.66 -7.59 -18.47
N GLY A 204 -6.82 -8.62 -17.64
CA GLY A 204 -5.82 -9.66 -17.41
C GLY A 204 -4.58 -9.16 -16.64
N PHE A 205 -4.64 -7.95 -16.09
CA PHE A 205 -3.56 -7.42 -15.28
C PHE A 205 -3.54 -8.05 -13.90
N ARG A 206 -2.34 -8.34 -13.42
CA ARG A 206 -2.11 -9.01 -12.15
C ARG A 206 -2.32 -8.10 -10.95
N ASN A 207 -2.02 -6.81 -11.13
CA ASN A 207 -2.10 -5.85 -10.05
C ASN A 207 -2.36 -4.42 -10.57
N ARG A 208 -2.72 -3.55 -9.63
CA ARG A 208 -2.93 -2.12 -9.84
C ARG A 208 -1.71 -1.43 -10.45
N GLY A 209 -0.49 -1.85 -10.08
CA GLY A 209 0.75 -1.28 -10.64
C GLY A 209 0.85 -1.53 -12.15
N GLN A 210 0.58 -2.76 -12.59
CA GLN A 210 0.56 -3.13 -13.99
C GLN A 210 -0.55 -2.41 -14.75
N LEU A 211 -1.72 -2.23 -14.13
CA LEU A 211 -2.81 -1.41 -14.67
C LEU A 211 -2.37 0.04 -14.92
N VAL A 212 -1.77 0.69 -13.92
CA VAL A 212 -1.27 2.08 -14.07
C VAL A 212 -0.17 2.18 -15.12
N ALA A 213 0.74 1.20 -15.17
CA ALA A 213 1.86 1.21 -16.11
C ALA A 213 1.44 0.98 -17.57
N ARG A 214 0.38 0.17 -17.80
CA ARG A 214 -0.06 -0.24 -19.14
C ARG A 214 -1.32 0.45 -19.65
N MET A 215 -2.05 1.14 -18.78
CA MET A 215 -3.17 2.01 -19.14
C MET A 215 -2.92 3.46 -18.69
N PRO A 216 -1.93 4.14 -19.30
CA PRO A 216 -1.76 5.56 -19.09
C PRO A 216 -3.00 6.29 -19.62
N VAL A 217 -3.51 7.24 -18.84
CA VAL A 217 -4.60 8.12 -19.26
C VAL A 217 -4.13 8.93 -20.47
N ALA A 218 -4.95 8.96 -21.52
CA ALA A 218 -4.84 10.02 -22.52
C ALA A 218 -5.09 11.35 -21.79
N GLY A 219 -4.10 12.24 -21.84
CA GLY A 219 -4.22 13.61 -21.35
C GLY A 219 -5.22 14.41 -22.16
#